data_AF-A0A212JIY9-F1
#
_entry.id   AF-A0A212JIY9-F1
#
_cell.length_a   1.000
_cell.length_b   1.000
_cell.length_c   1.000
_cell.angle_alpha   90.00
_cell.angle_beta   90.00
_cell.angle_gamma   90.00
#
_symmetry.space_group_name_H-M   'P 1'
#
loop_
_entity.id
_entity.type
_entity.pdbx_description
1 polymer ?
#
loop_
_entity_poly.entity_id
_entity_poly.type
_entity_poly.pdbx_seq_one_letter_code
_entity_poly.pdbx_strand_id
1 'polypeptide(L)'
;MAINLTGKFSDKVAERFSMKSLTDAFSGKDYDFSGVKSIKIYSVDSVPVGDYTRSGTARFGNLVELGDTVQEMMMTQDKGFTFSVDAGNNAEQLNIKQVAQRLKRNWDERATPLIDMYRFSRWMNGAGLVSAESAALTKSNIVEKIMNGTAAMSNALVPLTGRTLFIRESVYINVKLASEVVGIDRLGGKSVESGVVGELDGMKIVRVPDSYFPAGVNFLIKYKNATVDPMKLKTLRVQKNPMGIDGDVGECRFLHDSFVLGAKVNGLYMSVEAAKTAANPAIAVAAGKATITCATSGAAIRYTTDGTDPKTSATAADYSAAVDAASGTAVRAYAAKAGLMNSGVTEVIA
;
A
#
# COMPACT_ATOMS: atom_id res chain seq x y z
N MET A 1 -2.96 29.39 19.09
CA MET A 1 -2.75 29.97 17.74
C MET A 1 -2.81 31.47 17.87
N ALA A 2 -1.87 32.21 17.28
CA ALA A 2 -1.91 33.67 17.29
C ALA A 2 -2.92 34.19 16.25
N ILE A 3 -3.81 35.09 16.65
CA ILE A 3 -4.69 35.84 15.74
C ILE A 3 -4.09 37.23 15.60
N ASN A 4 -3.45 37.50 14.46
CA ASN A 4 -2.85 38.80 14.20
C ASN A 4 -3.95 39.75 13.70
N LEU A 5 -4.31 40.72 14.54
CA LEU A 5 -5.36 41.71 14.31
C LEU A 5 -4.71 43.09 14.15
N THR A 6 -4.12 43.40 12.98
CA THR A 6 -3.94 44.75 12.37
C THR A 6 -2.82 44.78 11.31
N GLY A 7 -3.00 45.68 10.34
CA GLY A 7 -2.15 45.92 9.15
C GLY A 7 -2.92 45.61 7.86
N LYS A 8 -2.87 46.47 6.83
CA LYS A 8 -3.46 46.19 5.51
C LYS A 8 -2.93 44.83 5.01
N PHE A 9 -3.73 43.78 5.15
CA PHE A 9 -3.39 42.47 4.61
C PHE A 9 -3.45 42.59 3.08
N SER A 10 -2.42 42.09 2.40
CA SER A 10 -2.48 41.94 0.95
C SER A 10 -3.62 40.97 0.61
N ASP A 11 -4.35 41.20 -0.48
CA ASP A 11 -5.42 40.31 -0.98
C ASP A 11 -4.96 38.86 -1.21
N LYS A 12 -3.63 38.65 -1.24
CA LYS A 12 -2.98 37.35 -1.38
C LYS A 12 -2.56 36.83 -0.01
N VAL A 13 -3.23 35.79 0.46
CA VAL A 13 -2.75 34.97 1.58
C VAL A 13 -1.74 33.97 1.04
N ALA A 14 -0.54 33.93 1.62
CA ALA A 14 0.44 32.90 1.28
C ALA A 14 -0.11 31.51 1.64
N GLU A 15 -0.36 30.69 0.61
CA GLU A 15 -0.78 29.30 0.75
C GLU A 15 0.45 28.42 1.04
N ARG A 16 0.28 27.39 1.87
CA ARG A 16 1.36 26.42 2.09
C ARG A 16 1.39 25.46 0.90
N PHE A 17 2.53 24.82 0.69
CA PHE A 17 2.66 23.79 -0.34
C PHE A 17 1.64 22.67 -0.13
N SER A 18 0.88 22.34 -1.18
CA SER A 18 -0.07 21.23 -1.21
C SER A 18 0.20 20.38 -2.44
N MET A 19 -0.12 19.09 -2.35
CA MET A 19 -0.02 18.17 -3.47
C MET A 19 -1.34 17.41 -3.62
N LYS A 20 -1.68 17.08 -4.87
CA LYS A 20 -2.78 16.16 -5.16
C LYS A 20 -2.40 14.76 -4.70
N SER A 21 -3.41 13.92 -4.41
CA SER A 21 -3.18 12.55 -3.95
C SER A 21 -2.30 11.79 -4.92
N LEU A 22 -1.26 11.14 -4.37
CA LEU A 22 -0.33 10.31 -5.11
C LEU A 22 -0.84 8.87 -5.27
N THR A 23 -1.77 8.45 -4.40
CA THR A 23 -2.24 7.06 -4.32
C THR A 23 -3.55 6.82 -5.06
N ASP A 24 -4.43 7.83 -5.18
CA ASP A 24 -5.82 7.61 -5.60
C ASP A 24 -6.01 7.16 -7.06
N ALA A 25 -5.05 7.47 -7.94
CA ALA A 25 -5.07 7.00 -9.33
C ALA A 25 -4.73 5.51 -9.45
N PHE A 26 -4.05 4.95 -8.44
CA PHE A 26 -3.47 3.61 -8.45
C PHE A 26 -4.11 2.68 -7.41
N SER A 27 -5.13 3.14 -6.71
CA SER A 27 -5.97 2.32 -5.83
C SER A 27 -6.90 1.41 -6.64
N GLY A 28 -7.20 0.24 -6.07
CA GLY A 28 -8.25 -0.62 -6.62
C GLY A 28 -9.62 -0.13 -6.14
N LYS A 29 -10.52 0.09 -7.11
CA LYS A 29 -11.89 0.58 -6.91
C LYS A 29 -12.94 -0.42 -7.41
N ASP A 30 -12.51 -1.64 -7.71
CA ASP A 30 -13.27 -2.63 -8.47
C ASP A 30 -14.27 -3.45 -7.62
N TYR A 31 -14.27 -3.26 -6.29
CA TYR A 31 -15.10 -4.05 -5.38
C TYR A 31 -16.15 -3.18 -4.69
N ASP A 32 -17.39 -3.65 -4.76
CA ASP A 32 -18.53 -3.06 -4.07
C ASP A 32 -18.58 -3.47 -2.60
N PHE A 33 -19.22 -2.63 -1.78
CA PHE A 33 -19.34 -2.87 -0.35
C PHE A 33 -20.46 -3.85 -0.05
N SER A 34 -20.16 -4.83 0.80
CA SER A 34 -21.17 -5.67 1.44
C SER A 34 -21.67 -4.96 2.70
N GLY A 35 -22.81 -4.28 2.62
CA GLY A 35 -23.37 -3.53 3.76
C GLY A 35 -22.74 -2.15 3.99
N VAL A 36 -22.73 -1.68 5.24
CA VAL A 36 -22.41 -0.26 5.54
C VAL A 36 -20.91 0.00 5.59
N LYS A 37 -20.12 -0.88 6.23
CA LYS A 37 -18.68 -0.69 6.50
C LYS A 37 -17.78 -1.89 6.18
N SER A 38 -18.33 -3.00 5.67
CA SER A 38 -17.52 -4.18 5.31
C SER A 38 -17.47 -4.40 3.80
N ILE A 39 -16.39 -5.06 3.37
CA ILE A 39 -16.19 -5.58 2.03
C ILE A 39 -15.88 -7.06 2.20
N LYS A 40 -16.69 -7.93 1.60
CA LYS A 40 -16.46 -9.37 1.51
C LYS A 40 -16.03 -9.71 0.10
N ILE A 41 -14.90 -10.40 -0.02
CA ILE A 41 -14.36 -10.84 -1.30
C ILE A 41 -14.27 -12.35 -1.27
N TYR A 42 -14.84 -12.96 -2.30
CA TYR A 42 -14.78 -14.39 -2.56
C TYR A 42 -13.67 -14.61 -3.60
N SER A 43 -12.76 -15.52 -3.31
CA SER A 43 -11.82 -16.06 -4.28
C SER A 43 -12.07 -17.55 -4.44
N VAL A 44 -12.18 -18.00 -5.67
CA VAL A 44 -12.34 -19.41 -6.00
C VAL A 44 -10.95 -20.05 -6.04
N ASP A 45 -10.80 -21.20 -5.40
CA ASP A 45 -9.52 -21.91 -5.35
C ASP A 45 -9.18 -22.49 -6.73
N SER A 46 -7.89 -22.65 -7.04
CA SER A 46 -7.45 -23.27 -8.29
C SER A 46 -7.36 -24.79 -8.16
N VAL A 47 -7.83 -25.53 -9.17
CA VAL A 47 -7.66 -27.00 -9.25
C VAL A 47 -6.34 -27.34 -9.93
N PRO A 48 -5.53 -28.27 -9.40
CA PRO A 48 -4.31 -28.70 -10.07
C PRO A 48 -4.60 -29.38 -11.41
N VAL A 49 -3.73 -29.16 -12.40
CA VAL A 49 -3.81 -29.83 -13.70
C VAL A 49 -3.19 -31.21 -13.58
N GLY A 50 -3.97 -32.25 -13.86
CA GLY A 50 -3.50 -33.65 -13.92
C GLY A 50 -3.49 -34.21 -15.34
N ASP A 51 -2.87 -35.38 -15.49
CA ASP A 51 -2.82 -36.09 -16.77
C ASP A 51 -4.18 -36.64 -17.19
N TYR A 52 -4.49 -36.52 -18.48
CA TYR A 52 -5.70 -37.11 -19.06
C TYR A 52 -5.51 -38.59 -19.36
N THR A 53 -6.40 -39.45 -18.84
CA THR A 53 -6.40 -40.88 -19.16
C THR A 53 -7.45 -41.20 -20.23
N ARG A 54 -7.03 -41.93 -21.27
CA ARG A 54 -7.88 -42.24 -22.45
C ARG A 54 -8.84 -43.42 -22.23
N SER A 55 -8.83 -44.03 -21.05
CA SER A 55 -9.64 -45.20 -20.69
C SER A 55 -10.10 -45.13 -19.24
N GLY A 56 -11.23 -45.77 -18.91
CA GLY A 56 -11.85 -45.69 -17.58
C GLY A 56 -12.84 -44.52 -17.46
N THR A 57 -13.36 -44.33 -16.24
CA THR A 57 -14.39 -43.33 -15.89
C THR A 57 -13.81 -42.02 -15.33
N ALA A 58 -12.65 -42.07 -14.65
CA ALA A 58 -11.94 -40.90 -14.10
C ALA A 58 -10.91 -40.32 -15.10
N ARG A 59 -11.37 -39.99 -16.31
CA ARG A 59 -10.48 -39.59 -17.43
C ARG A 59 -9.75 -38.27 -17.21
N PHE A 60 -10.34 -37.38 -16.41
CA PHE A 60 -9.81 -36.05 -16.10
C PHE A 60 -9.21 -35.97 -14.69
N GLY A 61 -8.94 -37.13 -14.05
CA GLY A 61 -8.54 -37.23 -12.65
C GLY A 61 -9.72 -37.48 -11.70
N ASN A 62 -9.44 -37.40 -10.39
CA ASN A 62 -10.45 -37.54 -9.34
C ASN A 62 -11.32 -36.29 -9.27
N LEU A 63 -12.64 -36.47 -9.13
CA LEU A 63 -13.54 -35.34 -8.87
C LEU A 63 -13.28 -34.81 -7.45
N VAL A 64 -13.00 -33.52 -7.36
CA VAL A 64 -12.89 -32.75 -6.12
C VAL A 64 -13.79 -31.53 -6.26
N GLU A 65 -14.55 -31.21 -5.23
CA GLU A 65 -15.38 -29.99 -5.20
C GLU A 65 -14.49 -28.75 -5.15
N LEU A 66 -14.90 -27.72 -5.88
CA LEU A 66 -14.16 -26.46 -5.96
C LEU A 66 -14.39 -25.64 -4.68
N GLY A 67 -13.33 -25.38 -3.93
CA GLY A 67 -13.37 -24.54 -2.72
C GLY A 67 -13.48 -23.05 -3.02
N ASP A 68 -13.95 -22.29 -2.04
CA ASP A 68 -13.92 -20.84 -2.01
C ASP A 68 -13.33 -20.30 -0.71
N THR A 69 -12.52 -19.25 -0.82
CA THR A 69 -11.96 -18.52 0.31
C THR A 69 -12.64 -17.16 0.44
N VAL A 70 -13.03 -16.80 1.67
CA VAL A 70 -13.67 -15.50 1.98
C VAL A 70 -12.72 -14.61 2.76
N GLN A 71 -12.50 -13.40 2.26
CA GLN A 71 -11.80 -12.33 2.97
C GLN A 71 -12.79 -11.22 3.36
N GLU A 72 -13.03 -11.04 4.66
CA GLU A 72 -13.86 -9.96 5.19
C GLU A 72 -12.99 -8.81 5.73
N MET A 73 -13.27 -7.59 5.27
CA MET A 73 -12.51 -6.40 5.60
C MET A 73 -13.46 -5.31 6.10
N MET A 74 -13.17 -4.73 7.27
CA MET A 74 -14.01 -3.71 7.89
C MET A 74 -13.28 -2.35 7.95
N MET A 75 -13.95 -1.29 7.50
CA MET A 75 -13.42 0.07 7.57
C MET A 75 -13.33 0.58 9.00
N THR A 76 -12.14 1.06 9.40
CA THR A 76 -11.85 1.53 10.76
C THR A 76 -11.52 3.02 10.84
N GLN A 77 -10.98 3.64 9.78
CA GLN A 77 -10.52 5.04 9.86
C GLN A 77 -11.65 6.03 9.62
N ASP A 78 -12.32 6.42 10.70
CA ASP A 78 -13.30 7.51 10.72
C ASP A 78 -12.61 8.78 11.21
N LYS A 79 -12.37 9.73 10.32
CA LYS A 79 -11.62 10.96 10.61
C LYS A 79 -12.47 12.18 10.28
N GLY A 80 -12.19 13.29 10.94
CA GLY A 80 -12.88 14.54 10.70
C GLY A 80 -12.14 15.71 11.31
N PHE A 81 -12.56 16.91 10.95
CA PHE A 81 -12.08 18.15 11.53
C PHE A 81 -13.18 19.21 11.47
N THR A 82 -13.15 20.15 12.41
CA THR A 82 -14.05 21.28 12.47
C THR A 82 -13.27 22.55 12.77
N PHE A 83 -13.71 23.69 12.24
CA PHE A 83 -13.18 25.00 12.59
C PHE A 83 -14.26 26.06 12.42
N SER A 84 -14.21 27.10 13.26
CA SER A 84 -15.09 28.27 13.16
C SER A 84 -14.32 29.49 12.65
N VAL A 85 -15.03 30.37 11.98
CA VAL A 85 -14.59 31.72 11.64
C VAL A 85 -15.60 32.68 12.23
N ASP A 86 -15.20 33.32 13.32
CA ASP A 86 -15.96 34.33 14.05
C ASP A 86 -16.24 35.58 13.18
N ALA A 87 -17.45 36.11 13.26
CA ALA A 87 -17.93 37.20 12.42
C ALA A 87 -17.19 38.53 12.67
N GLY A 88 -16.89 38.85 13.93
CA GLY A 88 -16.13 40.05 14.30
C GLY A 88 -14.71 40.00 13.75
N ASN A 89 -14.02 38.88 13.95
CA ASN A 89 -12.69 38.65 13.41
C ASN A 89 -12.65 38.67 11.87
N ASN A 90 -13.70 38.16 11.23
CA ASN A 90 -13.79 38.12 9.77
C ASN A 90 -14.05 39.52 9.17
N ALA A 91 -14.88 40.34 9.82
CA ALA A 91 -15.13 41.73 9.44
C ALA A 91 -13.86 42.59 9.59
N GLU A 92 -13.13 42.44 10.70
CA GLU A 92 -11.87 43.16 10.95
C GLU A 92 -10.71 42.69 10.04
N GLN A 93 -10.86 41.53 9.39
CA GLN A 93 -9.89 40.96 8.44
C GLN A 93 -10.40 41.00 6.98
N LEU A 94 -11.34 41.89 6.65
CA LEU A 94 -11.82 42.12 5.28
C LEU A 94 -12.33 40.85 4.56
N ASN A 95 -12.96 39.91 5.27
CA ASN A 95 -13.48 38.65 4.71
C ASN A 95 -12.44 37.74 4.04
N ILE A 96 -11.15 37.88 4.38
CA ILE A 96 -10.05 37.08 3.80
C ILE A 96 -10.14 35.57 4.19
N LYS A 97 -10.94 35.22 5.20
CA LYS A 97 -11.07 33.86 5.73
C LYS A 97 -12.35 33.16 5.26
N GLN A 98 -12.57 33.08 3.94
CA GLN A 98 -13.69 32.30 3.40
C GLN A 98 -13.64 30.83 3.85
N VAL A 99 -14.65 30.40 4.61
CA VAL A 99 -14.70 29.07 5.24
C VAL A 99 -14.61 27.94 4.22
N ALA A 100 -15.27 28.05 3.07
CA ALA A 100 -15.21 27.04 2.02
C ALA A 100 -13.78 26.84 1.45
N GLN A 101 -13.04 27.94 1.25
CA GLN A 101 -11.65 27.88 0.76
C GLN A 101 -10.73 27.29 1.83
N ARG A 102 -10.94 27.61 3.12
CA ARG A 102 -10.19 27.04 4.24
C ARG A 102 -10.48 25.54 4.44
N LEU A 103 -11.72 25.13 4.19
CA LEU A 103 -12.14 23.72 4.24
C LEU A 103 -11.41 22.91 3.16
N LYS A 104 -11.42 23.38 1.91
CA LYS A 104 -10.69 22.75 0.80
C LYS A 104 -9.17 22.77 1.04
N ARG A 105 -8.64 23.89 1.54
CA ARG A 105 -7.22 24.00 1.89
C ARG A 105 -6.81 22.97 2.94
N ASN A 106 -7.58 22.80 4.01
CA ASN A 106 -7.26 21.81 5.04
C ASN A 106 -7.38 20.38 4.50
N TRP A 107 -8.31 20.14 3.57
CA TRP A 107 -8.38 18.86 2.86
C TRP A 107 -7.09 18.57 2.06
N ASP A 108 -6.61 19.54 1.28
CA ASP A 108 -5.42 19.38 0.45
C ASP A 108 -4.13 19.34 1.29
N GLU A 109 -4.04 20.13 2.37
CA GLU A 109 -2.84 20.22 3.21
C GLU A 109 -2.73 19.12 4.28
N ARG A 110 -3.85 18.58 4.77
CA ARG A 110 -3.86 17.66 5.92
C ARG A 110 -4.55 16.33 5.65
N ALA A 111 -5.76 16.35 5.07
CA ALA A 111 -6.51 15.12 4.86
C ALA A 111 -5.87 14.25 3.78
N THR A 112 -5.51 14.84 2.64
CA THR A 112 -4.92 14.12 1.50
C THR A 112 -3.57 13.44 1.85
N PRO A 113 -2.60 14.14 2.48
CA PRO A 113 -1.36 13.49 2.93
C PRO A 113 -1.60 12.37 3.95
N LEU A 114 -2.52 12.57 4.90
CA LEU A 114 -2.86 11.56 5.91
C LEU A 114 -3.41 10.28 5.27
N ILE A 115 -4.28 10.41 4.26
CA ILE A 115 -4.84 9.29 3.53
C ILE A 115 -3.75 8.56 2.74
N ASP A 116 -2.89 9.29 2.03
CA ASP A 116 -1.80 8.71 1.24
C ASP A 116 -0.79 7.96 2.12
N MET A 117 -0.35 8.58 3.23
CA MET A 117 0.53 7.95 4.22
C MET A 117 -0.07 6.66 4.79
N TYR A 118 -1.36 6.68 5.12
CA TYR A 118 -2.07 5.51 5.62
C TYR A 118 -2.09 4.39 4.57
N ARG A 119 -2.43 4.70 3.32
CA ARG A 119 -2.43 3.74 2.21
C ARG A 119 -1.05 3.13 1.98
N PHE A 120 0.00 3.94 1.91
CA PHE A 120 1.37 3.44 1.77
C PHE A 120 1.75 2.50 2.91
N SER A 121 1.46 2.86 4.16
CA SER A 121 1.73 2.00 5.32
C SER A 121 1.00 0.66 5.23
N ARG A 122 -0.28 0.66 4.83
CA ARG A 122 -1.08 -0.56 4.66
C ARG A 122 -0.58 -1.44 3.52
N TRP A 123 -0.28 -0.85 2.36
CA TRP A 123 0.24 -1.58 1.20
C TRP A 123 1.60 -2.19 1.50
N MET A 124 2.51 -1.43 2.12
CA MET A 124 3.87 -1.90 2.40
C MET A 124 3.91 -2.99 3.48
N ASN A 125 3.10 -2.87 4.55
CA ASN A 125 3.01 -3.94 5.55
C ASN A 125 2.29 -5.19 5.02
N GLY A 126 1.35 -5.01 4.09
CA GLY A 126 0.65 -6.09 3.41
C GLY A 126 1.40 -6.68 2.20
N ALA A 127 2.59 -6.20 1.85
CA ALA A 127 3.29 -6.64 0.66
C ALA A 127 3.68 -8.13 0.73
N GLY A 128 3.36 -8.91 -0.30
CA GLY A 128 3.67 -10.34 -0.35
C GLY A 128 5.14 -10.60 -0.64
N LEU A 129 5.74 -9.75 -1.48
CA LEU A 129 7.14 -9.82 -1.85
C LEU A 129 7.91 -8.70 -1.16
N VAL A 130 8.91 -9.07 -0.34
CA VAL A 130 9.75 -8.11 0.37
C VAL A 130 11.21 -8.46 0.18
N SER A 131 11.98 -7.49 -0.33
CA SER A 131 13.44 -7.57 -0.42
C SER A 131 14.06 -6.72 0.68
N ALA A 132 14.78 -7.39 1.57
CA ALA A 132 15.56 -6.79 2.65
C ALA A 132 16.97 -6.44 2.14
N GLU A 133 17.20 -5.16 1.83
CA GLU A 133 18.46 -4.68 1.30
C GLU A 133 19.48 -4.48 2.43
N SER A 134 20.56 -5.27 2.42
CA SER A 134 21.67 -5.12 3.37
C SER A 134 22.58 -3.93 3.04
N ALA A 135 22.63 -3.52 1.77
CA ALA A 135 23.41 -2.39 1.30
C ALA A 135 22.50 -1.24 0.88
N ALA A 136 22.98 -0.01 1.04
CA ALA A 136 22.27 1.18 0.58
C ALA A 136 22.11 1.18 -0.95
N LEU A 137 20.99 1.73 -1.42
CA LEU A 137 20.76 1.89 -2.84
C LEU A 137 21.56 3.08 -3.37
N THR A 138 22.33 2.84 -4.43
CA THR A 138 23.21 3.78 -5.10
C THR A 138 22.88 3.83 -6.58
N LYS A 139 23.48 4.78 -7.31
CA LYS A 139 23.34 4.89 -8.77
C LYS A 139 23.71 3.62 -9.53
N SER A 140 24.55 2.74 -8.98
CA SER A 140 25.02 1.53 -9.67
C SER A 140 24.14 0.31 -9.46
N ASN A 141 23.29 0.29 -8.43
CA ASN A 141 22.48 -0.89 -8.07
C ASN A 141 20.96 -0.64 -8.13
N ILE A 142 20.51 0.61 -8.10
CA ILE A 142 19.08 0.94 -7.97
C ILE A 142 18.25 0.38 -9.12
N VAL A 143 18.74 0.49 -10.36
CA VAL A 143 18.03 0.01 -11.55
C VAL A 143 17.90 -1.52 -11.52
N GLU A 144 18.99 -2.21 -11.21
CA GLU A 144 18.99 -3.67 -11.06
C GLU A 144 18.01 -4.12 -9.97
N LYS A 145 17.99 -3.44 -8.82
CA LYS A 145 17.09 -3.76 -7.71
C LYS A 145 15.62 -3.54 -8.06
N ILE A 146 15.30 -2.52 -8.84
CA ILE A 146 13.94 -2.31 -9.35
C ILE A 146 13.55 -3.42 -10.33
N MET A 147 14.44 -3.77 -11.27
CA MET A 147 14.20 -4.85 -12.24
C MET A 147 14.06 -6.22 -11.57
N ASN A 148 14.84 -6.49 -10.51
CA ASN A 148 14.67 -7.70 -9.70
C ASN A 148 13.29 -7.76 -9.03
N GLY A 149 12.75 -6.61 -8.61
CA GLY A 149 11.38 -6.51 -8.13
C GLY A 149 10.34 -6.81 -9.21
N THR A 150 10.50 -6.25 -10.41
CA THR A 150 9.66 -6.59 -11.57
C THR A 150 9.71 -8.09 -11.88
N ALA A 151 10.91 -8.67 -11.88
CA ALA A 151 11.13 -10.09 -12.15
C ALA A 151 10.47 -10.97 -11.07
N ALA A 152 10.60 -10.63 -9.79
CA ALA A 152 9.93 -11.35 -8.70
C ALA A 152 8.40 -11.36 -8.87
N MET A 153 7.80 -10.22 -9.25
CA MET A 153 6.37 -10.13 -9.54
C MET A 153 5.96 -10.92 -10.79
N SER A 154 6.80 -10.92 -11.83
CA SER A 154 6.54 -11.70 -13.05
C SER A 154 6.64 -13.21 -12.82
N ASN A 155 7.60 -13.65 -12.00
CA ASN A 155 7.72 -15.05 -11.58
C ASN A 155 6.52 -15.51 -10.73
N ALA A 156 5.87 -14.57 -10.03
CA ALA A 156 4.61 -14.80 -9.34
C ALA A 156 3.37 -14.60 -10.24
N LEU A 157 3.54 -14.57 -11.57
CA LEU A 157 2.48 -14.45 -12.58
C LEU A 157 1.63 -13.17 -12.50
N VAL A 158 2.15 -12.11 -11.89
CA VAL A 158 1.48 -10.81 -11.87
C VAL A 158 1.55 -10.18 -13.27
N PRO A 159 0.47 -9.59 -13.82
CA PRO A 159 0.53 -8.92 -15.12
C PRO A 159 1.54 -7.76 -15.16
N LEU A 160 2.21 -7.57 -16.30
CA LEU A 160 3.16 -6.46 -16.52
C LEU A 160 2.42 -5.11 -16.62
N THR A 161 1.28 -5.09 -17.31
CA THR A 161 0.48 -3.87 -17.49
C THR A 161 -0.19 -3.48 -16.18
N GLY A 162 -0.14 -2.20 -15.81
CA GLY A 162 -0.79 -1.70 -14.59
C GLY A 162 0.07 -1.79 -13.32
N ARG A 163 1.37 -2.06 -13.47
CA ARG A 163 2.37 -1.89 -12.41
C ARG A 163 2.81 -0.43 -12.32
N THR A 164 2.95 0.07 -11.10
CA THR A 164 3.39 1.44 -10.80
C THR A 164 4.52 1.39 -9.78
N LEU A 165 5.60 2.12 -10.06
CA LEU A 165 6.72 2.28 -9.15
C LEU A 165 6.53 3.54 -8.30
N PHE A 166 6.42 3.37 -6.99
CA PHE A 166 6.48 4.45 -6.01
C PHE A 166 7.86 4.50 -5.39
N ILE A 167 8.54 5.62 -5.51
CA ILE A 167 9.91 5.79 -5.05
C ILE A 167 10.05 7.06 -4.22
N ARG A 168 10.83 6.96 -3.12
CA ARG A 168 11.20 8.12 -2.31
C ARG A 168 11.98 9.13 -3.14
N GLU A 169 11.80 10.41 -2.87
CA GLU A 169 12.52 11.50 -3.53
C GLU A 169 14.05 11.37 -3.37
N SER A 170 14.52 11.01 -2.16
CA SER A 170 15.95 10.81 -1.90
C SER A 170 16.54 9.65 -2.72
N VAL A 171 15.81 8.55 -2.88
CA VAL A 171 16.25 7.37 -3.64
C VAL A 171 16.14 7.62 -5.15
N TYR A 172 15.15 8.40 -5.59
CA TYR A 172 14.96 8.75 -7.00
C TYR A 172 16.13 9.54 -7.59
N ILE A 173 16.88 10.28 -6.77
CA ILE A 173 18.13 10.93 -7.20
C ILE A 173 19.10 9.90 -7.78
N ASN A 174 19.21 8.72 -7.17
CA ASN A 174 20.08 7.66 -7.66
C ASN A 174 19.61 7.06 -8.99
N VAL A 175 18.29 6.99 -9.21
CA VAL A 175 17.74 6.53 -10.51
C VAL A 175 18.13 7.49 -11.63
N LYS A 176 18.06 8.81 -11.38
CA LYS A 176 18.47 9.82 -12.37
C LYS A 176 19.96 9.80 -12.68
N LEU A 177 20.79 9.40 -11.71
CA LEU A 177 22.24 9.35 -11.85
C LEU A 177 22.76 7.99 -12.33
N ALA A 178 21.87 7.00 -12.50
CA ALA A 178 22.24 5.67 -12.93
C ALA A 178 22.78 5.71 -14.37
N SER A 179 23.90 5.03 -14.60
CA SER A 179 24.58 5.00 -15.91
C SER A 179 23.70 4.42 -17.01
N GLU A 180 22.84 3.46 -16.65
CA GLU A 180 21.91 2.78 -17.54
C GLU A 180 20.83 3.73 -18.05
N VAL A 181 20.43 4.71 -17.22
CA VAL A 181 19.43 5.72 -17.59
C VAL A 181 20.09 6.84 -18.39
N VAL A 182 21.25 7.34 -17.93
CA VAL A 182 21.98 8.45 -18.59
C VAL A 182 22.61 8.01 -19.92
N GLY A 183 23.01 6.75 -20.05
CA GLY A 183 23.63 6.20 -21.28
C GLY A 183 22.67 6.09 -22.45
N ILE A 184 21.38 5.84 -22.18
CA ILE A 184 20.30 5.81 -23.18
C ILE A 184 19.94 7.24 -23.64
N ASP A 185 20.14 8.24 -22.78
CA ASP A 185 19.75 9.64 -22.99
C ASP A 185 20.53 10.36 -24.11
N ARG A 186 21.66 9.82 -24.59
CA ARG A 186 22.33 10.35 -25.81
C ARG A 186 21.49 10.15 -27.09
N LEU A 187 20.43 9.34 -27.04
CA LEU A 187 19.46 9.13 -28.12
C LEU A 187 18.10 9.82 -27.87
N GLY A 188 17.88 10.48 -26.73
CA GLY A 188 16.55 10.96 -26.30
C GLY A 188 16.52 12.41 -25.80
N GLY A 189 16.73 13.39 -26.67
CA GLY A 189 16.87 14.82 -26.34
C GLY A 189 15.72 15.55 -25.60
N LYS A 190 14.67 14.86 -25.13
CA LYS A 190 13.55 15.46 -24.35
C LYS A 190 13.54 15.10 -22.86
N SER A 191 14.19 14.01 -22.45
CA SER A 191 14.31 13.63 -21.03
C SER A 191 15.34 14.49 -20.29
N VAL A 192 16.36 14.97 -21.02
CA VAL A 192 17.40 15.86 -20.50
C VAL A 192 16.87 17.26 -20.15
N GLU A 193 15.92 17.81 -20.94
CA GLU A 193 15.40 19.17 -20.73
C GLU A 193 14.43 19.28 -19.53
N SER A 194 13.74 18.19 -19.17
CA SER A 194 12.80 18.16 -18.04
C SER A 194 13.37 17.48 -16.78
N GLY A 195 14.46 16.71 -16.91
CA GLY A 195 15.12 16.03 -15.79
C GLY A 195 14.26 14.96 -15.11
N VAL A 196 13.25 14.43 -15.81
CA VAL A 196 12.30 13.43 -15.29
C VAL A 196 12.36 12.15 -16.12
N VAL A 197 12.59 11.03 -15.42
CA VAL A 197 12.35 9.69 -15.95
C VAL A 197 10.86 9.38 -15.73
N GLY A 198 10.07 9.39 -16.80
CA GLY A 198 8.61 9.21 -16.75
C GLY A 198 8.18 7.75 -16.57
N GLU A 199 8.94 6.81 -17.14
CA GLU A 199 8.68 5.38 -17.08
C GLU A 199 10.01 4.62 -16.99
N LEU A 200 10.01 3.50 -16.25
CA LEU A 200 11.14 2.57 -16.15
C LEU A 200 10.57 1.16 -16.23
N ASP A 201 11.10 0.33 -17.13
CA ASP A 201 10.69 -1.07 -17.30
C ASP A 201 9.17 -1.23 -17.54
N GLY A 202 8.59 -0.32 -18.35
CA GLY A 202 7.14 -0.28 -18.64
C GLY A 202 6.26 0.17 -17.47
N MET A 203 6.85 0.57 -16.33
CA MET A 203 6.15 1.06 -15.16
C MET A 203 6.19 2.58 -15.08
N LYS A 204 5.04 3.18 -14.76
CA LYS A 204 4.98 4.60 -14.44
C LYS A 204 5.66 4.88 -13.10
N ILE A 205 6.54 5.88 -13.06
CA ILE A 205 7.20 6.31 -11.82
C ILE A 205 6.38 7.40 -11.16
N VAL A 206 6.06 7.19 -9.88
CA VAL A 206 5.47 8.20 -8.99
C VAL A 206 6.49 8.54 -7.93
N ARG A 207 6.92 9.79 -7.94
CA ARG A 207 7.82 10.35 -6.92
C ARG A 207 7.01 10.66 -5.68
N VAL A 208 7.50 10.20 -4.54
CA VAL A 208 6.81 10.35 -3.26
C VAL A 208 7.75 11.04 -2.26
N PRO A 209 7.28 12.06 -1.52
CA PRO A 209 8.08 12.64 -0.45
C PRO A 209 8.48 11.59 0.58
N ASP A 210 9.71 11.67 1.08
CA ASP A 210 10.24 10.71 2.04
C ASP A 210 9.38 10.59 3.31
N SER A 211 8.67 11.66 3.70
CA SER A 211 7.77 11.68 4.86
C SER A 211 6.50 10.85 4.69
N TYR A 212 6.14 10.48 3.46
CA TYR A 212 4.95 9.67 3.19
C TYR A 212 5.21 8.17 3.39
N PHE A 213 6.49 7.76 3.32
CA PHE A 213 6.89 6.38 3.45
C PHE A 213 7.20 6.02 4.91
N PRO A 214 6.87 4.80 5.36
CA PRO A 214 7.42 4.26 6.60
C PRO A 214 8.95 4.27 6.59
N ALA A 215 9.54 4.41 7.77
CA ALA A 215 10.99 4.51 7.92
C ALA A 215 11.72 3.29 7.31
N GLY A 216 12.73 3.56 6.48
CA GLY A 216 13.59 2.55 5.87
C GLY A 216 13.06 1.90 4.59
N VAL A 217 11.84 2.19 4.16
CA VAL A 217 11.30 1.66 2.89
C VAL A 217 11.87 2.44 1.73
N ASN A 218 12.53 1.77 0.78
CA ASN A 218 13.18 2.39 -0.36
C ASN A 218 12.20 2.75 -1.48
N PHE A 219 11.50 1.73 -1.98
CA PHE A 219 10.52 1.85 -3.06
C PHE A 219 9.49 0.72 -2.95
N LEU A 220 8.33 0.93 -3.57
CA LEU A 220 7.21 0.00 -3.65
C LEU A 220 6.79 -0.13 -5.12
N ILE A 221 6.68 -1.35 -5.63
CA ILE A 221 6.03 -1.65 -6.90
C ILE A 221 4.65 -2.21 -6.59
N LYS A 222 3.62 -1.60 -7.16
CA LYS A 222 2.22 -1.98 -6.93
C LYS A 222 1.53 -2.29 -8.24
N TYR A 223 0.85 -3.44 -8.28
CA TYR A 223 -0.19 -3.73 -9.25
C TYR A 223 -1.50 -3.08 -8.81
N LYS A 224 -2.16 -2.35 -9.72
CA LYS A 224 -3.38 -1.57 -9.41
C LYS A 224 -4.43 -2.39 -8.66
N ASN A 225 -4.69 -3.61 -9.11
CA ASN A 225 -5.79 -4.45 -8.62
C ASN A 225 -5.38 -5.44 -7.51
N ALA A 226 -4.24 -5.20 -6.84
CA ALA A 226 -3.81 -5.97 -5.67
C ALA A 226 -4.42 -5.45 -4.34
N THR A 227 -5.04 -4.27 -4.36
CA THR A 227 -5.57 -3.61 -3.15
C THR A 227 -6.98 -3.11 -3.38
N VAL A 228 -7.71 -2.85 -2.30
CA VAL A 228 -9.00 -2.18 -2.32
C VAL A 228 -8.93 -1.03 -1.33
N ASP A 229 -9.19 0.19 -1.80
CA ASP A 229 -8.96 1.40 -1.01
C ASP A 229 -10.23 2.24 -0.88
N PRO A 230 -11.23 1.73 -0.11
CA PRO A 230 -12.53 2.34 0.01
C PRO A 230 -12.50 3.73 0.67
N MET A 231 -13.37 4.63 0.21
CA MET A 231 -13.62 5.92 0.84
C MET A 231 -15.11 6.26 0.78
N LYS A 232 -15.72 6.52 1.95
CA LYS A 232 -17.14 6.81 2.14
C LYS A 232 -17.35 8.01 3.06
N LEU A 233 -18.61 8.46 3.13
CA LEU A 233 -19.07 9.50 4.08
C LEU A 233 -18.23 10.78 4.03
N LYS A 234 -18.05 11.35 2.83
CA LYS A 234 -17.42 12.66 2.67
C LYS A 234 -18.44 13.75 3.00
N THR A 235 -18.58 14.07 4.27
CA THR A 235 -19.32 15.27 4.67
C THR A 235 -18.34 16.43 4.62
N LEU A 236 -18.57 17.37 3.71
CA LEU A 236 -17.91 18.66 3.65
C LEU A 236 -19.02 19.70 3.69
N ARG A 237 -19.21 20.33 4.85
CA ARG A 237 -20.30 21.28 5.07
C ARG A 237 -19.76 22.58 5.62
N VAL A 238 -20.33 23.68 5.13
CA VAL A 238 -20.22 24.99 5.75
C VAL A 238 -21.57 25.30 6.38
N GLN A 239 -21.61 25.46 7.70
CA GLN A 239 -22.77 25.95 8.43
C GLN A 239 -22.63 27.46 8.61
N LYS A 240 -23.65 28.22 8.20
CA LYS A 240 -23.68 29.67 8.41
C LYS A 240 -24.42 29.97 9.70
N ASN A 241 -23.81 30.73 10.61
CA ASN A 241 -24.37 31.15 11.90
C ASN A 241 -25.08 30.01 12.66
N PRO A 242 -24.38 28.90 12.98
CA PRO A 242 -24.98 27.82 13.75
C PRO A 242 -25.25 28.29 15.19
N MET A 243 -26.22 27.65 15.84
CA MET A 243 -26.62 27.98 17.21
C MET A 243 -25.41 27.95 18.16
N GLY A 244 -25.15 29.06 18.85
CA GLY A 244 -24.07 29.19 19.83
C GLY A 244 -22.73 29.66 19.28
N ILE A 245 -22.60 29.95 17.97
CA ILE A 245 -21.39 30.52 17.37
C ILE A 245 -21.78 31.74 16.51
N ASP A 246 -21.20 32.90 16.82
CA ASP A 246 -21.36 34.12 16.02
C ASP A 246 -20.37 34.11 14.83
N GLY A 247 -20.70 33.34 13.79
CA GLY A 247 -19.88 33.17 12.60
C GLY A 247 -20.16 31.89 11.79
N ASP A 248 -19.29 31.58 10.84
CA ASP A 248 -19.42 30.41 9.97
C ASP A 248 -18.57 29.23 10.49
N VAL A 249 -19.08 28.01 10.40
CA VAL A 249 -18.39 26.78 10.82
C VAL A 249 -18.18 25.83 9.65
N GLY A 250 -16.94 25.40 9.43
CA GLY A 250 -16.58 24.38 8.46
C GLY A 250 -16.44 23.02 9.13
N GLU A 251 -17.19 22.03 8.67
CA GLU A 251 -17.16 20.66 9.18
C GLU A 251 -16.76 19.67 8.10
N CYS A 252 -15.85 18.76 8.46
CA CYS A 252 -15.45 17.66 7.62
C CYS A 252 -15.50 16.33 8.38
N ARG A 253 -16.06 15.31 7.73
CA ARG A 253 -15.91 13.90 8.12
C ARG A 253 -15.62 13.08 6.87
N PHE A 254 -14.74 12.09 6.98
CA PHE A 254 -14.45 11.13 5.93
C PHE A 254 -14.09 9.78 6.55
N LEU A 255 -14.69 8.72 6.01
CA LEU A 255 -14.37 7.34 6.35
C LEU A 255 -13.48 6.78 5.25
N HIS A 256 -12.29 6.29 5.59
CA HIS A 256 -11.39 5.67 4.62
C HIS A 256 -10.79 4.39 5.17
N ASP A 257 -10.32 3.51 4.29
CA ASP A 257 -9.42 2.43 4.67
C ASP A 257 -8.64 1.93 3.45
N SER A 258 -7.73 0.99 3.68
CA SER A 258 -6.91 0.38 2.66
C SER A 258 -6.59 -1.06 3.04
N PHE A 259 -6.88 -1.97 2.12
CA PHE A 259 -6.73 -3.40 2.32
C PHE A 259 -6.00 -4.05 1.15
N VAL A 260 -5.19 -5.06 1.46
CA VAL A 260 -4.52 -5.91 0.47
C VAL A 260 -5.36 -7.17 0.26
N LEU A 261 -5.48 -7.60 -0.99
CA LEU A 261 -6.18 -8.83 -1.36
C LEU A 261 -5.24 -10.03 -1.16
N GLY A 262 -5.61 -10.98 -0.31
CA GLY A 262 -4.75 -12.13 0.00
C GLY A 262 -4.39 -12.97 -1.24
N ALA A 263 -5.35 -13.17 -2.14
CA ALA A 263 -5.13 -13.87 -3.42
C ALA A 263 -4.20 -13.12 -4.39
N LYS A 264 -3.97 -11.82 -4.19
CA LYS A 264 -3.12 -10.97 -5.05
C LYS A 264 -2.00 -10.28 -4.27
N VAL A 265 -1.60 -10.84 -3.13
CA VAL A 265 -0.58 -10.27 -2.23
C VAL A 265 0.79 -10.08 -2.92
N ASN A 266 1.13 -10.98 -3.86
CA ASN A 266 2.34 -10.89 -4.67
C ASN A 266 2.30 -9.75 -5.71
N GLY A 267 1.14 -9.10 -5.88
CA GLY A 267 0.99 -7.87 -6.65
C GLY A 267 1.61 -6.64 -5.98
N LEU A 268 2.20 -6.80 -4.78
CA LEU A 268 2.92 -5.78 -4.04
C LEU A 268 4.34 -6.25 -3.77
N TYR A 269 5.32 -5.49 -4.27
CA TYR A 269 6.73 -5.70 -4.01
C TYR A 269 7.31 -4.50 -3.26
N MET A 270 7.95 -4.74 -2.13
CA MET A 270 8.60 -3.70 -1.33
C MET A 270 10.10 -3.96 -1.23
N SER A 271 10.89 -2.93 -1.49
CA SER A 271 12.31 -2.89 -1.11
C SER A 271 12.47 -2.06 0.16
N VAL A 272 13.15 -2.61 1.17
CA VAL A 272 13.30 -1.99 2.48
C VAL A 272 14.70 -2.29 3.01
N GLU A 273 15.26 -1.39 3.80
CA GLU A 273 16.51 -1.64 4.52
C GLU A 273 16.36 -2.87 5.44
N ALA A 274 17.32 -3.80 5.40
CA ALA A 274 17.24 -5.05 6.14
C ALA A 274 17.05 -4.86 7.66
N ALA A 275 17.57 -3.76 8.22
CA ALA A 275 17.40 -3.41 9.62
C ALA A 275 15.99 -2.89 9.99
N LYS A 276 15.14 -2.61 8.99
CA LYS A 276 13.81 -2.00 9.15
C LYS A 276 12.66 -2.92 8.79
N THR A 277 12.94 -4.19 8.52
CA THR A 277 11.94 -5.24 8.27
C THR A 277 12.25 -6.50 9.05
N ALA A 278 11.23 -7.30 9.35
CA ALA A 278 11.44 -8.67 9.79
C ALA A 278 11.99 -9.51 8.64
N ALA A 279 12.95 -10.39 8.93
CA ALA A 279 13.47 -11.34 7.97
C ALA A 279 12.37 -12.30 7.51
N ASN A 280 12.35 -12.63 6.22
CA ASN A 280 11.43 -13.62 5.68
C ASN A 280 11.58 -14.95 6.44
N PRO A 281 10.48 -15.56 6.90
CA PRO A 281 10.58 -16.84 7.60
C PRO A 281 11.12 -17.92 6.68
N ALA A 282 11.88 -18.86 7.23
CA ALA A 282 12.33 -20.06 6.53
C ALA A 282 11.46 -21.23 6.98
N ILE A 283 10.86 -21.92 6.02
CA ILE A 283 10.01 -23.09 6.22
C ILE A 283 10.81 -24.33 5.80
N ALA A 284 11.03 -25.26 6.72
CA ALA A 284 11.67 -26.54 6.45
C ALA A 284 10.66 -27.66 6.70
N VAL A 285 10.36 -28.46 5.69
CA VAL A 285 9.46 -29.61 5.80
C VAL A 285 10.29 -30.89 5.91
N ALA A 286 10.11 -31.63 7.00
CA ALA A 286 10.75 -32.93 7.21
C ALA A 286 9.78 -33.88 7.92
N ALA A 287 9.73 -35.13 7.48
CA ALA A 287 8.87 -36.17 8.06
C ALA A 287 7.39 -35.74 8.25
N GLY A 288 6.83 -34.99 7.29
CA GLY A 288 5.44 -34.51 7.34
C GLY A 288 5.19 -33.37 8.33
N LYS A 289 6.26 -32.73 8.83
CA LYS A 289 6.18 -31.59 9.76
C LYS A 289 6.91 -30.38 9.17
N ALA A 290 6.25 -29.22 9.18
CA ALA A 290 6.83 -27.94 8.82
C ALA A 290 7.39 -27.24 10.07
N THR A 291 8.70 -27.00 10.06
CA THR A 291 9.40 -26.16 11.03
C THR A 291 9.62 -24.78 10.44
N ILE A 292 9.10 -23.75 11.11
CA ILE A 292 9.19 -22.36 10.66
C ILE A 292 10.15 -21.60 11.59
N THR A 293 11.11 -20.88 11.00
CA THR A 293 12.09 -20.08 11.74
C THR A 293 12.19 -18.68 11.15
N CYS A 294 12.65 -17.71 11.94
CA CYS A 294 12.92 -16.36 11.46
C CYS A 294 14.25 -15.90 12.06
N ALA A 295 15.11 -15.30 11.24
CA ALA A 295 16.39 -14.75 11.69
C ALA A 295 16.22 -13.51 12.59
N THR A 296 15.06 -12.83 12.53
CA THR A 296 14.77 -11.69 13.40
C THR A 296 14.36 -12.18 14.79
N SER A 297 15.27 -12.03 15.75
CA SER A 297 15.01 -12.38 17.15
C SER A 297 13.78 -11.65 17.70
N GLY A 298 12.87 -12.40 18.34
CA GLY A 298 11.62 -11.90 18.92
C GLY A 298 10.55 -11.52 17.90
N ALA A 299 10.66 -11.94 16.63
CA ALA A 299 9.57 -11.81 15.67
C ALA A 299 8.48 -12.86 15.93
N ALA A 300 7.22 -12.42 15.91
CA ALA A 300 6.07 -13.31 15.89
C ALA A 300 5.86 -13.82 14.47
N ILE A 301 5.71 -15.14 14.32
CA ILE A 301 5.45 -15.78 13.03
C ILE A 301 3.99 -16.20 13.00
N ARG A 302 3.30 -15.88 11.90
CA ARG A 302 1.96 -16.41 11.62
C ARG A 302 1.98 -17.20 10.33
N TYR A 303 1.21 -18.28 10.29
CA TYR A 303 1.19 -19.22 9.18
C TYR A 303 -0.21 -19.72 8.86
N THR A 304 -0.34 -20.28 7.67
CA THR A 304 -1.53 -20.99 7.16
C THR A 304 -1.07 -22.29 6.49
N THR A 305 -1.93 -23.31 6.52
CA THR A 305 -1.72 -24.61 5.87
C THR A 305 -2.71 -24.90 4.76
N ASP A 306 -3.66 -23.98 4.55
CA ASP A 306 -4.71 -24.04 3.52
C ASP A 306 -4.32 -23.25 2.24
N GLY A 307 -3.07 -22.77 2.15
CA GLY A 307 -2.60 -21.93 1.04
C GLY A 307 -3.11 -20.48 1.05
N THR A 308 -3.98 -20.09 1.98
CA THR A 308 -4.46 -18.71 2.10
C THR A 308 -3.35 -17.77 2.61
N ASP A 309 -3.46 -16.47 2.35
CA ASP A 309 -2.43 -15.51 2.81
C ASP A 309 -2.49 -15.33 4.34
N PRO A 310 -1.42 -15.67 5.09
CA PRO A 310 -1.41 -15.54 6.54
C PRO A 310 -1.53 -14.09 7.04
N LYS A 311 -1.28 -13.08 6.20
CA LYS A 311 -1.43 -11.66 6.57
C LYS A 311 -2.88 -11.19 6.63
N THR A 312 -3.77 -11.84 5.88
CA THR A 312 -5.16 -11.40 5.72
C THR A 312 -6.18 -12.46 6.09
N SER A 313 -5.79 -13.74 6.09
CA SER A 313 -6.69 -14.86 6.33
C SER A 313 -7.10 -14.97 7.79
N ALA A 314 -8.36 -15.35 8.02
CA ALA A 314 -8.88 -15.66 9.34
C ALA A 314 -8.35 -17.00 9.88
N THR A 315 -7.88 -17.90 9.01
CA THR A 315 -7.31 -19.20 9.38
C THR A 315 -5.85 -19.11 9.85
N ALA A 316 -5.24 -17.91 9.77
CA ALA A 316 -3.85 -17.70 10.16
C ALA A 316 -3.63 -17.96 11.66
N ALA A 317 -2.74 -18.89 11.98
CA ALA A 317 -2.39 -19.26 13.35
C ALA A 317 -1.02 -18.70 13.75
N ASP A 318 -0.82 -18.47 15.05
CA ASP A 318 0.50 -18.12 15.61
C ASP A 318 1.38 -19.37 15.69
N TYR A 319 2.61 -19.27 15.20
CA TYR A 319 3.56 -20.37 15.23
C TYR A 319 4.21 -20.51 16.60
N SER A 320 4.04 -21.69 17.22
CA SER A 320 4.63 -22.02 18.53
C SER A 320 5.35 -23.38 18.56
N ALA A 321 4.99 -24.29 17.65
CA ALA A 321 5.60 -25.59 17.48
C ALA A 321 5.49 -26.06 16.01
N ALA A 322 6.21 -27.12 15.66
CA ALA A 322 6.16 -27.69 14.32
C ALA A 322 4.73 -28.08 13.91
N VAL A 323 4.39 -27.77 12.67
CA VAL A 323 3.03 -27.86 12.13
C VAL A 323 2.89 -29.11 11.26
N ASP A 324 1.73 -29.76 11.27
CA ASP A 324 1.43 -30.83 10.33
C ASP A 324 1.41 -30.31 8.88
N ALA A 325 2.22 -30.95 8.04
CA ALA A 325 2.35 -30.62 6.63
C ALA A 325 2.45 -31.93 5.84
N ALA A 326 1.30 -32.56 5.58
CA ALA A 326 1.21 -33.74 4.75
C ALA A 326 1.59 -33.39 3.30
N SER A 327 2.01 -34.38 2.51
CA SER A 327 2.41 -34.14 1.11
C SER A 327 1.30 -33.42 0.32
N GLY A 328 1.69 -32.35 -0.38
CA GLY A 328 0.79 -31.46 -1.11
C GLY A 328 0.18 -30.32 -0.28
N THR A 329 0.47 -30.23 1.02
CA THR A 329 0.00 -29.13 1.88
C THR A 329 0.80 -27.86 1.61
N ALA A 330 0.13 -26.77 1.22
CA ALA A 330 0.76 -25.47 1.02
C ALA A 330 0.89 -24.72 2.35
N VAL A 331 2.10 -24.67 2.88
CA VAL A 331 2.41 -23.94 4.12
C VAL A 331 2.92 -22.55 3.76
N ARG A 332 2.20 -21.51 4.20
CA ARG A 332 2.58 -20.11 3.98
C ARG A 332 2.83 -19.42 5.32
N ALA A 333 3.84 -18.55 5.39
CA ALA A 333 4.20 -17.87 6.63
C ALA A 333 4.71 -16.45 6.40
N TYR A 334 4.51 -15.58 7.39
CA TYR A 334 5.18 -14.28 7.49
C TYR A 334 5.61 -14.01 8.94
N ALA A 335 6.60 -13.13 9.09
CA ALA A 335 7.11 -12.66 10.36
C ALA A 335 6.75 -11.18 10.59
N ALA A 336 6.40 -10.85 11.83
CA ALA A 336 6.08 -9.51 12.28
C ALA A 336 6.82 -9.19 13.58
N LYS A 337 7.29 -7.95 13.70
CA LYS A 337 7.89 -7.44 14.94
C LYS A 337 7.50 -5.99 15.14
N ALA A 338 7.09 -5.63 16.34
CA ALA A 338 6.71 -4.26 16.66
C ALA A 338 7.85 -3.28 16.30
N GLY A 339 7.50 -2.22 15.57
CA GLY A 339 8.46 -1.20 15.12
C GLY A 339 9.24 -1.55 13.85
N LEU A 340 9.05 -2.74 13.26
CA LEU A 340 9.59 -3.12 11.96
C LEU A 340 8.46 -3.33 10.94
N MET A 341 8.79 -3.20 9.66
CA MET A 341 7.91 -3.63 8.58
C MET A 341 7.77 -5.15 8.57
N ASN A 342 6.55 -5.65 8.33
CA ASN A 342 6.31 -7.08 8.17
C ASN A 342 7.19 -7.67 7.04
N SER A 343 7.60 -8.92 7.20
CA SER A 343 8.32 -9.65 6.16
C SER A 343 7.44 -9.92 4.94
N GLY A 344 8.02 -10.43 3.86
CA GLY A 344 7.27 -11.05 2.78
C GLY A 344 6.60 -12.35 3.25
N VAL A 345 5.76 -12.91 2.38
CA VAL A 345 5.13 -14.22 2.57
C VAL A 345 6.03 -15.27 1.92
N THR A 346 6.45 -16.27 2.69
CA THR A 346 7.17 -17.43 2.16
C THR A 346 6.23 -18.62 2.07
N GLU A 347 6.42 -19.46 1.05
CA GLU A 347 5.57 -20.60 0.76
C GLU A 347 6.41 -21.84 0.45
N VAL A 348 5.98 -22.98 1.00
CA VAL A 348 6.51 -24.31 0.68
C VAL A 348 5.35 -25.28 0.53
N ILE A 349 5.40 -26.11 -0.51
CA ILE A 349 4.50 -27.25 -0.70
C ILE A 349 5.22 -28.50 -0.15
N ALA A 350 4.59 -29.16 0.83
CA ALA A 350 5.15 -30.31 1.55
C ALA A 350 5.21 -31.62 0.75
#